data_AF-A0A2Z5QZV3-F1
#
_entry.id   AF-A0A2Z5QZV3-F1
#
_cell.length_a   1.000
_cell.length_b   1.000
_cell.length_c   1.000
_cell.angle_alpha   90.00
_cell.angle_beta   90.00
_cell.angle_gamma   90.00
#
_symmetry.space_group_name_H-M   'P 1'
#
loop_
_entity.id
_entity.type
_entity.pdbx_description
1 polymer ?
#
loop_
_entity_poly.entity_id
_entity_poly.type
_entity_poly.pdbx_seq_one_letter_code
_entity_poly.pdbx_strand_id
1 'polypeptide(L)'
;MSVQHTQVFAAEPLIEQAPDLTEEFVQSLTVQGTLPNGQTVQAPEKVTDFIRAQLTALLNHQNIAVNFTPDVLTTSEAAELLGLSRPTLAKWADEGRLPSHKAGTHRRFKREDVLVFREQQRAQKRAALHDLLKFQIAHPEIDDE
;
A
#
# COMPACT_ATOMS: atom_id res chain seq x y z
N MET A 1 -16.48 1.62 16.73
CA MET A 1 -15.52 2.46 16.00
C MET A 1 -14.26 1.63 15.87
N SER A 2 -13.85 1.26 14.66
CA SER A 2 -12.55 0.58 14.48
C SER A 2 -11.49 1.66 14.59
N VAL A 3 -10.64 1.58 15.60
CA VAL A 3 -9.55 2.53 15.78
C VAL A 3 -8.48 2.12 14.79
N GLN A 4 -8.32 2.86 13.70
CA GLN A 4 -7.13 2.74 12.88
C GLN A 4 -5.95 3.10 13.77
N HIS A 5 -5.10 2.11 14.07
CA HIS A 5 -3.83 2.38 14.70
C HIS A 5 -2.87 2.77 13.57
N THR A 6 -2.64 4.08 13.43
CA THR A 6 -1.57 4.60 12.58
C THR A 6 -0.45 5.01 13.50
N GLN A 7 0.71 4.38 13.34
CA GLN A 7 1.91 4.82 14.01
C GLN A 7 2.76 5.60 13.01
N VAL A 8 2.98 6.88 13.32
CA VAL A 8 3.83 7.78 12.53
C VAL A 8 5.19 7.88 13.21
N PHE A 9 6.24 7.68 12.44
CA PHE A 9 7.62 7.84 12.83
C PHE A 9 8.18 9.06 12.11
N ALA A 10 8.56 10.08 12.88
CA ALA A 10 9.19 11.28 12.34
C ALA A 10 10.64 10.98 11.95
N ALA A 11 11.06 11.45 10.77
CA ALA A 11 12.37 11.11 10.22
C ALA A 11 13.53 11.74 11.00
N GLU A 12 13.46 13.05 11.25
CA GLU A 12 14.51 13.81 11.92
C GLU A 12 14.98 13.23 13.26
N PRO A 13 14.10 12.95 14.25
CA PRO A 13 14.55 12.41 15.54
C PRO A 13 15.14 11.00 15.44
N LEU A 14 14.79 10.23 14.39
CA LEU A 14 15.35 8.90 14.17
C LEU A 14 16.74 8.95 13.54
N ILE A 15 16.97 9.86 12.60
CA ILE A 15 18.27 10.05 11.95
C ILE A 15 19.29 10.59 12.97
N GLU A 16 18.91 11.56 13.81
CA GLU A 16 19.79 12.12 14.84
C GLU A 16 20.26 11.08 15.86
N GLN A 17 19.41 10.09 16.18
CA GLN A 17 19.72 9.04 17.15
C GLN A 17 20.50 7.86 16.55
N ALA A 18 20.68 7.83 15.22
CA ALA A 18 21.34 6.74 14.52
C ALA A 18 22.21 7.27 13.36
N PRO A 19 23.32 7.95 13.68
CA PRO A 19 24.20 8.58 12.68
C PRO A 19 24.88 7.59 11.73
N ASP A 20 24.96 6.30 12.11
CA ASP A 20 25.53 5.23 11.30
C ASP A 20 24.54 4.66 10.25
N LEU A 21 23.30 5.16 10.22
CA LEU A 21 22.36 4.88 9.14
C LEU A 21 22.87 5.56 7.87
N THR A 22 23.60 4.80 7.06
CA THR A 22 24.09 5.18 5.73
C THR A 22 23.41 4.33 4.66
N GLU A 23 23.52 4.72 3.39
CA GLU A 23 23.04 3.86 2.30
C GLU A 23 23.71 2.48 2.29
N GLU A 24 25.01 2.43 2.61
CA GLU A 24 25.78 1.18 2.68
C GLU A 24 25.29 0.28 3.83
N PHE A 25 24.98 0.87 4.99
CA PHE A 25 24.32 0.15 6.09
C PHE A 25 22.97 -0.42 5.64
N VAL A 26 22.15 0.38 4.98
CA VAL A 26 20.83 -0.04 4.53
C VAL A 26 20.96 -1.16 3.49
N GLN A 27 21.93 -1.13 2.58
CA GLN A 27 22.18 -2.19 1.58
C GLN A 27 22.72 -3.48 2.18
N SER A 28 23.51 -3.41 3.25
CA SER A 28 24.08 -4.58 3.92
C SER A 28 23.21 -5.14 5.05
N LEU A 29 22.09 -4.48 5.36
CA LEU A 29 21.22 -4.83 6.48
C LEU A 29 20.74 -6.29 6.44
N THR A 30 21.00 -7.00 7.54
CA THR A 30 20.39 -8.30 7.86
C THR A 30 19.52 -8.19 9.09
N VAL A 31 18.34 -8.80 9.05
CA VAL A 31 17.36 -8.75 10.15
C VAL A 31 17.27 -10.13 10.79
N GLN A 32 17.49 -10.18 12.10
CA GLN A 32 17.48 -11.42 12.88
C GLN A 32 16.54 -11.26 14.09
N GLY A 33 15.75 -12.29 14.36
CA GLY A 33 14.92 -12.38 15.56
C GLY A 33 15.42 -13.48 16.48
N THR A 34 15.39 -13.24 17.78
CA THR A 34 15.67 -14.28 18.78
C THR A 34 14.35 -14.84 19.30
N LEU A 35 14.12 -16.13 19.11
CA LEU A 35 12.97 -16.85 19.65
C LEU A 35 13.12 -17.02 21.18
N PRO A 36 12.02 -17.25 21.92
CA PRO A 36 12.07 -17.43 23.37
C PRO A 36 12.98 -18.58 23.86
N ASN A 37 13.30 -19.53 22.97
CA ASN A 37 14.22 -20.64 23.23
C ASN A 37 15.70 -20.27 23.01
N GLY A 38 16.01 -19.01 22.73
CA GLY A 38 17.37 -18.53 22.44
C GLY A 38 17.85 -18.78 21.02
N GLN A 39 17.05 -19.41 20.16
CA GLN A 39 17.41 -19.62 18.76
C GLN A 39 17.28 -18.31 17.97
N THR A 40 18.34 -17.94 17.27
CA THR A 40 18.31 -16.83 16.31
C THR A 40 17.79 -17.32 14.96
N VAL A 41 16.78 -16.64 14.44
CA VAL A 41 16.16 -16.92 13.15
C VAL A 41 16.35 -15.72 12.25
N GLN A 42 16.90 -15.96 11.05
CA GLN A 42 16.98 -14.94 10.01
C GLN A 42 15.57 -14.58 9.54
N ALA A 43 15.26 -13.29 9.47
CA ALA A 43 14.00 -12.84 8.94
C ALA A 43 13.88 -13.22 7.45
N PRO A 44 12.67 -13.55 6.96
CA PRO A 44 12.44 -13.75 5.53
C PRO A 44 12.87 -12.51 4.73
N GLU A 45 13.36 -12.72 3.51
CA GLU A 45 13.84 -11.65 2.62
C GLU A 45 12.83 -10.50 2.48
N LYS A 46 11.53 -10.83 2.34
CA LYS A 46 10.46 -9.83 2.27
C LYS A 46 10.39 -8.90 3.50
N VAL A 47 10.73 -9.40 4.68
CA VAL A 47 10.76 -8.58 5.91
C VAL A 47 11.98 -7.68 5.91
N THR A 48 13.13 -8.20 5.50
CA THR A 48 14.35 -7.41 5.33
C THR A 48 14.15 -6.30 4.30
N ASP A 49 13.54 -6.60 3.15
CA ASP A 49 13.22 -5.62 2.10
C ASP A 49 12.26 -4.55 2.59
N PHE A 50 11.25 -4.94 3.37
CA PHE A 50 10.33 -3.99 3.98
C PHE A 50 11.07 -2.99 4.88
N ILE A 51 11.94 -3.48 5.76
CA ILE A 51 12.74 -2.63 6.67
C ILE A 51 13.71 -1.77 5.87
N ARG A 52 14.37 -2.34 4.86
CA ARG A 52 15.29 -1.61 3.97
C ARG A 52 14.60 -0.41 3.31
N ALA A 53 13.41 -0.63 2.74
CA ALA A 53 12.61 0.43 2.13
C ALA A 53 12.23 1.53 3.13
N GLN A 54 11.90 1.17 4.38
CA GLN A 54 11.61 2.14 5.42
C GLN A 54 12.85 2.98 5.78
N LEU A 55 14.01 2.34 5.99
CA LEU A 55 15.24 3.06 6.30
C LEU A 55 15.68 3.97 5.14
N THR A 56 15.53 3.53 3.89
CA THR A 56 15.78 4.38 2.72
C THR A 56 14.87 5.61 2.73
N ALA A 57 13.58 5.48 3.10
CA ALA A 57 12.69 6.63 3.23
C ALA A 57 13.17 7.59 4.35
N LEU A 58 13.63 7.06 5.48
CA LEU A 58 14.21 7.87 6.56
C LEU A 58 15.44 8.64 6.11
N LEU A 59 16.38 7.99 5.40
CA LEU A 59 17.58 8.68 4.87
C LEU A 59 17.22 9.84 3.92
N ASN A 60 16.08 9.74 3.24
CA ASN A 60 15.54 10.79 2.40
C ASN A 60 14.71 11.83 3.18
N HIS A 61 14.81 11.86 4.51
CA HIS A 61 14.06 12.73 5.42
C HIS A 61 12.53 12.59 5.30
N GLN A 62 12.04 11.42 4.90
CA GLN A 62 10.61 11.15 4.75
C GLN A 62 10.04 10.50 6.02
N ASN A 63 8.91 11.03 6.49
CA ASN A 63 8.18 10.41 7.59
C ASN A 63 7.58 9.07 7.17
N ILE A 64 7.68 8.07 8.06
CA ILE A 64 7.07 6.75 7.83
C ILE A 64 5.74 6.69 8.57
N ALA A 65 4.70 6.20 7.91
CA ALA A 65 3.43 5.85 8.54
C ALA A 65 3.12 4.37 8.34
N VAL A 66 2.94 3.64 9.44
CA VAL A 66 2.50 2.24 9.42
C VAL A 66 1.01 2.19 9.75
N ASN A 67 0.21 1.75 8.79
CA ASN A 67 -1.25 1.68 8.90
C ASN A 67 -1.72 0.24 9.08
N PHE A 68 -2.30 -0.07 10.24
CA PHE A 68 -2.93 -1.37 10.48
C PHE A 68 -4.36 -1.34 9.97
N THR A 69 -4.60 -1.99 8.83
CA THR A 69 -5.93 -2.02 8.22
C THR A 69 -6.71 -3.23 8.74
N PRO A 70 -7.93 -3.05 9.29
CA PRO A 70 -8.75 -4.17 9.75
C PRO A 70 -9.18 -5.07 8.59
N ASP A 71 -9.41 -6.36 8.86
CA ASP A 71 -9.84 -7.33 7.83
C ASP A 71 -11.22 -7.02 7.26
N VAL A 72 -12.05 -6.29 8.02
CA VAL A 72 -13.36 -5.83 7.61
C VAL A 72 -13.40 -4.31 7.65
N LEU A 73 -13.74 -3.73 6.51
CA LEU A 73 -13.73 -2.30 6.27
C LEU A 73 -15.14 -1.73 6.25
N THR A 74 -15.30 -0.52 6.77
CA THR A 74 -16.46 0.32 6.49
C THR A 74 -16.43 0.82 5.04
N THR A 75 -17.57 1.31 4.54
CA THR A 75 -17.62 1.98 3.23
C THR A 75 -16.63 3.14 3.12
N SER A 76 -16.43 3.90 4.21
CA SER A 76 -15.50 5.02 4.20
C SER A 76 -14.05 4.56 4.00
N GLU A 77 -13.62 3.55 4.76
CA GLU A 77 -12.25 3.03 4.70
C GLU A 77 -11.96 2.34 3.35
N ALA A 78 -12.92 1.57 2.85
CA ALA A 78 -12.78 0.95 1.53
C ALA A 78 -12.73 2.00 0.41
N ALA A 79 -13.50 3.10 0.52
CA ALA A 79 -13.51 4.16 -0.47
C ALA A 79 -12.17 4.91 -0.49
N GLU A 80 -11.64 5.20 0.70
CA GLU A 80 -10.31 5.81 0.87
C GLU A 80 -9.20 4.95 0.26
N LEU A 81 -9.19 3.64 0.54
CA LEU A 81 -8.20 2.70 -0.02
C LEU A 81 -8.25 2.59 -1.54
N LEU A 82 -9.41 2.82 -2.15
CA LEU A 82 -9.62 2.78 -3.60
C LEU A 82 -9.45 4.16 -4.27
N GLY A 83 -9.27 5.23 -3.49
CA GLY A 83 -9.25 6.60 -4.01
C GLY A 83 -10.59 7.02 -4.63
N LEU A 84 -11.70 6.56 -4.07
CA LEU A 84 -13.06 6.82 -4.54
C LEU A 84 -13.86 7.63 -3.52
N SER A 85 -14.91 8.30 -3.98
CA SER A 85 -15.90 8.88 -3.07
C SER A 85 -16.80 7.78 -2.48
N ARG A 86 -17.30 7.99 -1.25
CA ARG A 86 -18.21 7.06 -0.57
C ARG A 86 -19.47 6.74 -1.40
N PRO A 87 -20.13 7.70 -2.06
CA PRO A 87 -21.29 7.42 -2.92
C PRO A 87 -20.94 6.53 -4.11
N THR A 88 -19.79 6.75 -4.75
CA THR A 88 -19.35 5.92 -5.87
C THR A 88 -19.12 4.47 -5.43
N LEU A 89 -18.46 4.27 -4.29
CA LEU A 89 -18.25 2.92 -3.76
C LEU A 89 -19.59 2.24 -3.41
N ALA A 90 -20.52 2.98 -2.79
CA ALA A 90 -21.84 2.44 -2.48
C ALA A 90 -22.57 1.98 -3.74
N LYS A 91 -22.58 2.82 -4.79
CA LYS A 91 -23.15 2.48 -6.10
C LYS A 91 -22.51 1.23 -6.69
N TRP A 92 -21.18 1.11 -6.67
CA TRP A 92 -20.49 -0.08 -7.19
C TRP A 92 -20.78 -1.35 -6.39
N ALA A 93 -20.96 -1.22 -5.08
CA ALA A 93 -21.36 -2.32 -4.23
C ALA A 93 -22.81 -2.76 -4.51
N ASP A 94 -23.72 -1.80 -4.78
CA ASP A 94 -25.10 -2.08 -5.18
C ASP A 94 -25.20 -2.71 -6.57
N GLU A 95 -24.32 -2.32 -7.49
CA GLU A 95 -24.14 -2.95 -8.80
C GLU A 95 -23.43 -4.31 -8.74
N GLY A 96 -22.98 -4.76 -7.57
CA GLY A 96 -22.27 -6.03 -7.39
C GLY A 96 -20.84 -6.06 -7.94
N ARG A 97 -20.27 -4.92 -8.33
CA ARG A 97 -18.89 -4.83 -8.84
C ARG A 97 -17.84 -5.18 -7.78
N LEU A 98 -18.15 -4.86 -6.53
CA LEU A 98 -17.30 -5.15 -5.39
C LEU A 98 -18.13 -5.88 -4.33
N PRO A 99 -17.72 -7.09 -3.89
CA PRO A 99 -18.42 -7.82 -2.85
C PRO A 99 -18.56 -6.99 -1.57
N SER A 100 -19.77 -6.96 -1.03
CA SER A 100 -20.06 -6.32 0.24
C SER A 100 -21.06 -7.15 1.03
N HIS A 101 -21.01 -7.05 2.35
CA HIS A 101 -21.91 -7.76 3.25
C HIS A 101 -22.50 -6.80 4.28
N LYS A 102 -23.65 -7.16 4.84
CA LYS A 102 -24.22 -6.43 5.99
C LYS A 102 -23.66 -6.98 7.28
N ALA A 103 -23.16 -6.10 8.14
CA ALA A 103 -22.86 -6.41 9.54
C ALA A 103 -23.80 -5.59 10.43
N GLY A 104 -24.89 -6.23 10.84
CA GLY A 104 -26.06 -5.54 11.39
C GLY A 104 -26.69 -4.63 10.34
N THR A 105 -26.88 -3.36 10.66
CA THR A 105 -27.52 -2.37 9.77
C THR A 105 -26.59 -1.81 8.69
N HIS A 106 -25.27 -1.90 8.89
CA HIS A 106 -24.31 -1.19 8.04
C HIS A 106 -23.61 -2.13 7.05
N ARG A 107 -23.26 -1.58 5.89
CA ARG A 107 -22.43 -2.26 4.87
C ARG A 107 -20.98 -2.38 5.33
N ARG A 108 -20.37 -3.51 4.99
CA ARG A 108 -18.96 -3.83 5.22
C ARG A 108 -18.35 -4.50 3.99
N PHE A 109 -17.03 -4.40 3.90
CA PHE A 109 -16.23 -4.94 2.80
C PHE A 109 -15.10 -5.77 3.40
N LYS A 110 -14.81 -6.94 2.83
CA LYS A 110 -13.58 -7.65 3.22
C LYS A 110 -12.39 -6.94 2.60
N ARG A 111 -11.34 -6.74 3.38
CA ARG A 111 -10.12 -6.05 2.93
C ARG A 111 -9.48 -6.75 1.74
N GLU A 112 -9.45 -8.08 1.75
CA GLU A 112 -8.92 -8.89 0.65
C GLU A 112 -9.64 -8.58 -0.68
N ASP A 113 -10.98 -8.59 -0.68
CA ASP A 113 -11.78 -8.28 -1.88
C ASP A 113 -11.48 -6.86 -2.39
N VAL A 114 -11.35 -5.88 -1.48
CA VAL A 114 -11.01 -4.49 -1.83
C VAL A 114 -9.62 -4.39 -2.46
N LEU A 115 -8.62 -5.09 -1.91
CA LEU A 115 -7.26 -5.09 -2.43
C LEU A 115 -7.16 -5.79 -3.78
N VAL A 116 -7.80 -6.94 -3.94
CA VAL A 116 -7.88 -7.67 -5.22
C VAL A 116 -8.51 -6.77 -6.29
N PHE A 117 -9.64 -6.13 -5.97
CA PHE A 117 -10.30 -5.20 -6.87
C PHE A 117 -9.40 -4.02 -7.25
N ARG A 118 -8.63 -3.45 -6.30
CA ARG A 118 -7.68 -2.38 -6.57
C ARG A 118 -6.61 -2.79 -7.58
N GLU A 119 -6.04 -3.98 -7.41
CA GLU A 119 -5.00 -4.48 -8.31
C GLU A 119 -5.55 -4.79 -9.72
N GLN A 120 -6.79 -5.31 -9.81
CA GLN A 120 -7.48 -5.47 -11.10
C GLN A 120 -7.67 -4.12 -11.80
N GLN A 121 -8.14 -3.10 -11.09
CA GLN A 121 -8.30 -1.75 -11.64
C GLN A 121 -6.96 -1.16 -12.12
N ARG A 122 -5.88 -1.36 -11.36
CA ARG A 122 -4.53 -0.93 -11.77
C ARG A 122 -4.03 -1.66 -13.00
N ALA A 123 -4.28 -2.96 -13.11
CA ALA A 123 -3.94 -3.74 -14.29
C ALA A 123 -4.70 -3.24 -15.53
N GLN A 124 -6.01 -2.99 -15.41
CA GLN A 124 -6.83 -2.45 -16.49
C GLN A 124 -6.36 -1.06 -16.95
N LYS A 125 -6.07 -0.16 -16.01
CA LYS A 125 -5.53 1.18 -16.33
C LYS A 125 -4.19 1.10 -17.06
N ARG A 126 -3.29 0.20 -16.63
CA ARG A 126 -2.01 -0.02 -17.31
C ARG A 126 -2.18 -0.59 -18.72
N ALA A 127 -3.11 -1.53 -18.90
CA ALA A 127 -3.43 -2.07 -20.21
C ALA A 127 -3.97 -0.98 -21.15
N ALA A 128 -4.94 -0.19 -20.70
CA ALA A 128 -5.50 0.91 -21.49
C ALA A 128 -4.45 1.97 -21.87
N LEU A 129 -3.54 2.31 -20.95
CA LEU A 129 -2.42 3.21 -21.24
C LEU A 129 -1.48 2.62 -22.30
N HIS A 130 -1.16 1.34 -22.19
CA HIS A 130 -0.32 0.65 -23.19
C HIS A 130 -1.01 0.65 -24.56
N ASP A 131 -2.31 0.41 -24.63
CA ASP A 131 -3.06 0.45 -25.88
C ASP A 131 -3.05 1.84 -26.52
N LEU A 132 -3.21 2.91 -25.72
CA LEU A 132 -3.11 4.30 -26.19
C LEU A 132 -1.70 4.62 -26.72
N LEU A 133 -0.64 4.21 -26.03
CA LEU A 133 0.74 4.42 -26.48
C LEU A 133 1.03 3.67 -27.78
N LYS A 134 0.55 2.42 -27.91
CA LYS A 134 0.65 1.64 -29.15
C LYS A 134 -0.09 2.31 -30.30
N PHE A 135 -1.27 2.84 -30.05
CA PHE A 135 -2.05 3.57 -31.05
C PHE A 135 -1.30 4.80 -31.54
N GLN A 136 -0.69 5.58 -30.64
CA GLN A 136 0.10 6.77 -30.97
C GLN A 136 1.38 6.44 -31.75
N ILE A 137 2.10 5.37 -31.38
CA ILE A 137 3.30 4.91 -32.11
C ILE A 137 2.93 4.38 -33.51
N ALA A 138 1.76 3.76 -33.66
CA ALA A 138 1.27 3.27 -34.95
C ALA A 138 0.71 4.37 -35.87
N HIS A 139 0.48 5.58 -35.36
CA HIS A 139 -0.02 6.74 -36.12
C HIS A 139 0.82 8.00 -35.81
N PRO A 140 2.08 8.08 -36.28
CA PRO A 140 2.98 9.20 -35.99
C PRO A 140 2.60 10.52 -36.70
N GLU A 141 1.60 10.53 -37.58
CA GLU A 141 1.28 11.67 -38.46
C GLU A 141 0.19 12.62 -37.92
N ILE A 142 -0.05 12.69 -36.59
CA ILE A 142 -1.05 13.60 -36.00
C ILE A 142 -0.41 14.79 -35.25
N ASP A 143 0.89 15.01 -35.36
CA ASP A 143 1.58 16.17 -34.75
C ASP A 143 1.87 17.34 -35.72
N ASP A 144 1.41 17.28 -36.98
CA ASP A 144 1.56 18.37 -37.94
C ASP A 144 0.18 18.91 -38.40
N GLU A 145 -0.42 19.80 -37.60
CA GLU A 145 -1.20 20.98 -38.07
C GLU A 145 -1.46 22.01 -36.95
#